data_AF-A0A9D5LQF1-F1
#
_entry.id   AF-A0A9D5LQF1-F1
#
_cell.length_a   1.000
_cell.length_b   1.000
_cell.length_c   1.000
_cell.angle_alpha   90.00
_cell.angle_beta   90.00
_cell.angle_gamma   90.00
#
_symmetry.space_group_name_H-M   'P 1'
#
loop_
_entity.id
_entity.type
_entity.pdbx_description
1 polymer ?
#
loop_
_entity_poly.entity_id
_entity_poly.type
_entity_poly.pdbx_seq_one_letter_code
_entity_poly.pdbx_strand_id
1 'polypeptide(L)'
;MRGHFQIKSLNPEAIHLQNIMAVMADKKFGKKFSAKIVGGVAKLENLIAAGKIEAFKPKNAQNGKWYCNAAQVLQHCQNMRNRK
;
A
#
# COMPACT_ATOMS: atom_id res chain seq x y z
N MET A 1 40.01 -16.78 2.70
CA MET A 1 39.44 -16.08 1.53
C MET A 1 38.25 -15.25 2.01
N ARG A 2 38.43 -13.94 2.26
CA ARG A 2 37.32 -13.04 2.59
C ARG A 2 36.82 -12.45 1.28
N GLY A 3 35.69 -12.96 0.79
CA GLY A 3 35.03 -12.42 -0.39
C GLY A 3 34.66 -10.97 -0.12
N HIS A 4 35.30 -10.05 -0.84
CA HIS A 4 34.82 -8.68 -0.93
C HIS A 4 33.49 -8.73 -1.67
N PHE A 5 32.39 -8.69 -0.91
CA PHE A 5 31.06 -8.53 -1.48
C PHE A 5 31.02 -7.13 -2.08
N GLN A 6 31.20 -7.04 -3.39
CA GLN A 6 31.04 -5.78 -4.12
C GLN A 6 29.59 -5.34 -3.92
N ILE A 7 29.38 -4.32 -3.08
CA ILE A 7 28.09 -3.64 -2.98
C ILE A 7 27.86 -2.98 -4.33
N LYS A 8 27.11 -3.65 -5.21
CA LYS A 8 26.60 -3.09 -6.46
C LYS A 8 25.88 -1.78 -6.10
N SER A 9 26.20 -0.71 -6.80
CA SER A 9 25.64 0.64 -6.63
C SER A 9 24.20 0.61 -6.12
N LEU A 10 24.01 1.01 -4.86
CA LEU A 10 22.70 1.07 -4.24
C LEU A 10 21.87 2.13 -4.97
N ASN A 11 20.73 1.77 -5.56
CA ASN A 11 19.82 2.73 -6.17
C ASN A 11 19.18 3.59 -5.05
N PRO A 12 19.54 4.88 -4.92
CA PRO A 12 19.08 5.70 -3.80
C PRO A 12 17.56 5.89 -3.81
N GLU A 13 16.94 5.95 -4.99
CA GLU A 13 15.50 6.09 -5.15
C GLU A 13 14.76 4.85 -4.66
N ALA A 14 15.29 3.66 -4.96
CA ALA A 14 14.70 2.40 -4.51
C ALA A 14 14.78 2.25 -2.98
N ILE A 15 15.89 2.67 -2.37
CA ILE A 15 16.04 2.69 -0.91
C ILE A 15 15.05 3.67 -0.30
N HIS A 16 14.95 4.88 -0.85
CA HIS A 16 14.03 5.88 -0.33
C HIS A 16 12.56 5.40 -0.41
N LEU A 17 12.18 4.78 -1.52
CA LEU A 17 10.85 4.19 -1.68
C LEU A 17 10.60 3.07 -0.65
N GLN A 18 11.57 2.17 -0.45
CA GLN A 18 11.45 1.11 0.57
C GLN A 18 11.26 1.68 1.97
N ASN A 19 12.00 2.72 2.33
CA ASN A 19 11.85 3.40 3.62
C ASN A 19 10.44 4.00 3.79
N ILE A 20 9.91 4.65 2.75
CA ILE A 20 8.53 5.16 2.76
C ILE A 20 7.53 4.02 2.94
N MET A 21 7.69 2.91 2.19
CA MET A 21 6.80 1.76 2.29
C MET A 21 6.86 1.11 3.68
N ALA A 22 8.03 1.01 4.29
CA ALA A 22 8.21 0.49 5.64
C ALA A 22 7.47 1.34 6.68
N VAL A 23 7.63 2.68 6.63
CA VAL A 23 6.89 3.59 7.52
C VAL A 23 5.38 3.48 7.33
N MET A 24 4.93 3.28 6.09
CA MET A 24 3.51 3.14 5.77
C MET A 24 2.93 1.76 6.14
N ALA A 25 3.76 0.74 6.37
CA ALA A 25 3.28 -0.60 6.71
C ALA A 25 2.49 -0.61 8.03
N ASP A 26 2.84 0.26 8.97
CA ASP A 26 2.16 0.43 10.26
C ASP A 26 1.01 1.45 10.24
N LYS A 27 0.75 2.06 9.07
CA LYS A 27 -0.30 3.07 8.92
C LYS A 27 -1.55 2.49 8.28
N LYS A 28 -2.67 3.15 8.53
CA LYS A 28 -4.00 2.73 8.07
C LYS A 28 -4.67 3.85 7.32
N PHE A 29 -5.29 3.51 6.18
CA PHE A 29 -6.13 4.42 5.40
C PHE A 29 -7.60 4.04 5.52
N GLY A 30 -8.49 5.04 5.46
CA GLY A 30 -9.93 4.78 5.37
C GLY A 30 -10.32 4.20 4.01
N LYS A 31 -11.42 3.43 3.94
CA LYS A 31 -11.92 2.83 2.67
C LYS A 31 -12.05 3.83 1.52
N LYS A 32 -12.66 5.00 1.74
CA LYS A 32 -12.85 6.02 0.69
C LYS A 32 -11.53 6.55 0.15
N PHE A 33 -10.55 6.78 1.02
CA PHE A 33 -9.23 7.25 0.62
C PHE A 33 -8.46 6.15 -0.14
N SER A 34 -8.50 4.92 0.38
CA SER A 34 -7.87 3.77 -0.26
C SER A 34 -8.44 3.51 -1.66
N ALA A 35 -9.76 3.58 -1.82
CA ALA A 35 -10.43 3.42 -3.11
C ALA A 35 -9.94 4.47 -4.13
N LYS A 36 -9.80 5.72 -3.70
CA LYS A 36 -9.28 6.80 -4.55
C LYS A 36 -7.83 6.57 -5.00
N ILE A 37 -7.01 5.93 -4.17
CA ILE A 37 -5.61 5.61 -4.50
C ILE A 37 -5.53 4.45 -5.49
N VAL A 38 -6.28 3.36 -5.26
CA VAL A 38 -6.17 2.16 -6.12
C VAL A 38 -6.90 2.30 -7.45
N GLY A 39 -7.84 3.25 -7.55
CA GLY A 39 -8.60 3.57 -8.77
C GLY A 39 -10.08 3.18 -8.74
N GLY A 40 -10.66 2.97 -7.56
CA GLY A 40 -12.10 2.74 -7.38
C GLY A 40 -12.41 1.78 -6.24
N VAL A 41 -13.69 1.76 -5.84
CA VAL A 41 -14.17 0.89 -4.75
C VAL A 41 -14.14 -0.58 -5.19
N ALA A 42 -14.64 -0.90 -6.39
CA ALA A 42 -14.66 -2.28 -6.90
C ALA A 42 -13.25 -2.90 -6.96
N LYS A 43 -12.26 -2.12 -7.42
CA LYS A 43 -10.87 -2.58 -7.45
C LYS A 43 -10.30 -2.78 -6.05
N LEU A 44 -10.60 -1.88 -5.11
CA LEU A 44 -10.19 -2.05 -3.72
C LEU A 44 -10.77 -3.34 -3.12
N GLU A 45 -12.06 -3.58 -3.32
CA GLU A 45 -12.76 -4.76 -2.80
C GLU A 45 -12.20 -6.05 -3.40
N ASN A 46 -11.90 -6.07 -4.69
CA ASN A 46 -11.24 -7.21 -5.35
C ASN A 46 -9.83 -7.47 -4.77
N LEU A 47 -9.05 -6.43 -4.47
CA LEU A 47 -7.72 -6.57 -3.86
C LEU A 47 -7.79 -7.09 -2.42
N ILE A 48 -8.80 -6.66 -1.65
CA ILE A 48 -9.05 -7.16 -0.30
C ILE A 48 -9.51 -8.62 -0.35
N ALA A 49 -10.46 -8.96 -1.23
CA ALA A 49 -10.94 -10.33 -1.40
C ALA A 49 -9.82 -11.29 -1.87
N ALA A 50 -8.88 -10.80 -2.67
CA ALA A 50 -7.70 -11.54 -3.09
C ALA A 50 -6.58 -11.61 -2.03
N GLY A 51 -6.78 -11.04 -0.84
CA GLY A 51 -5.79 -11.03 0.25
C GLY A 51 -4.57 -10.14 0.00
N LYS A 52 -4.61 -9.27 -1.01
CA LYS A 52 -3.49 -8.37 -1.36
C LYS A 52 -3.46 -7.10 -0.49
N ILE A 53 -4.62 -6.69 0.01
CA ILE A 53 -4.76 -5.58 0.95
C ILE A 53 -5.47 -6.10 2.19
N GLU A 54 -4.78 -6.06 3.31
CA GLU A 54 -5.34 -6.28 4.62
C GLU A 54 -6.29 -5.13 4.95
N ALA A 55 -7.54 -5.49 5.26
CA ALA A 55 -8.56 -4.56 5.68
C ALA A 55 -9.18 -5.02 6.99
N PHE A 56 -9.34 -4.08 7.91
CA PHE A 56 -9.91 -4.31 9.23
C PHE A 56 -11.13 -3.42 9.44
N LYS A 57 -12.16 -4.01 10.05
CA LYS A 57 -13.39 -3.33 10.43
C LYS A 57 -13.56 -3.47 11.97
N PRO A 58 -13.30 -2.41 12.76
CA PRO A 58 -13.29 -2.49 14.22
C PRO A 58 -14.65 -2.80 14.84
N LYS A 59 -15.72 -2.38 14.15
CA LYS A 59 -17.10 -2.63 14.58
C LYS A 59 -17.82 -3.33 13.44
N ASN A 60 -18.43 -4.48 13.73
CA ASN A 60 -19.28 -5.19 12.78
C ASN A 60 -20.66 -4.51 12.62
N ALA A 61 -20.66 -3.21 12.33
CA ALA A 61 -21.85 -2.41 12.01
C ALA A 61 -21.90 -2.12 10.52
N GLN A 62 -23.08 -2.02 9.91
CA GLN A 62 -23.23 -1.74 8.48
C GLN A 62 -22.43 -0.50 8.03
N ASN A 63 -22.40 0.55 8.87
CA ASN A 63 -21.65 1.80 8.66
C ASN A 63 -20.32 1.86 9.42
N GLY A 64 -19.77 0.72 9.86
CA GLY A 64 -18.49 0.68 10.57
C GLY A 64 -17.35 1.24 9.70
N LYS A 65 -16.46 2.04 10.29
CA LYS A 65 -15.28 2.56 9.57
C LYS A 65 -14.37 1.40 9.16
N TRP A 66 -14.07 1.33 7.88
CA TRP A 66 -13.11 0.38 7.32
C TRP A 66 -11.73 1.01 7.25
N TYR A 67 -10.73 0.25 7.65
CA TYR A 67 -9.32 0.61 7.56
C TYR A 67 -8.59 -0.38 6.66
N CYS A 68 -7.69 0.09 5.82
CA CYS A 68 -6.86 -0.71 4.94
C CYS A 68 -5.38 -0.42 5.24
N ASN A 69 -4.50 -1.41 5.12
CA ASN A 69 -3.06 -1.21 5.27
C ASN A 69 -2.56 -0.19 4.23
N ALA A 70 -1.86 0.86 4.69
CA ALA A 70 -1.48 1.96 3.82
C ALA A 70 -0.39 1.57 2.82
N ALA A 71 0.62 0.79 3.21
CA ALA A 71 1.68 0.35 2.29
C ALA A 71 1.13 -0.53 1.16
N GLN A 72 0.25 -1.48 1.47
CA GLN A 72 -0.35 -2.36 0.46
C GLN A 72 -1.27 -1.60 -0.50
N VAL A 73 -1.99 -0.60 -0.01
CA VAL A 73 -2.76 0.32 -0.86
C VAL A 73 -1.84 1.09 -1.81
N LEU A 74 -0.70 1.59 -1.33
CA LEU A 74 0.26 2.33 -2.16
C LEU A 74 0.96 1.45 -3.20
N GLN A 75 1.25 0.18 -2.86
CA GLN A 75 1.79 -0.81 -3.81
C GLN A 75 0.84 -1.06 -5.00
N HIS A 76 -0.47 -0.91 -4.78
CA HIS A 76 -1.50 -1.03 -5.82
C HIS A 76 -2.05 0.31 -6.29
N CYS A 77 -1.33 1.42 -6.06
CA CYS A 77 -1.79 2.72 -6.50
C CYS A 77 -1.94 2.76 -8.03
N GLN A 78 -2.98 3.45 -8.50
CA GLN A 78 -3.12 3.73 -9.92
C GLN A 78 -2.07 4.75 -10.35
N ASN A 79 -1.79 4.84 -11.66
CA ASN A 79 -0.94 5.91 -12.17
C ASN A 79 -1.58 7.28 -11.91
N MET A 80 -1.06 8.00 -10.92
CA MET A 80 -1.60 9.29 -10.47
C MET A 80 -1.35 10.43 -11.47
N ARG A 81 -0.43 10.26 -12.44
CA ARG A 81 -0.12 11.29 -13.45
C ARG A 81 -1.22 11.44 -14.50
N ASN A 82 -2.04 10.41 -14.70
CA ASN A 82 -3.10 10.39 -15.71
C ASN A 82 -4.48 10.73 -15.13
N ARG A 83 -4.51 11.30 -13.92
CA ARG A 83 -5.77 11.60 -13.24
C ARG A 83 -6.33 12.91 -13.79
N LYS A 84 -7.32 12.80 -14.68
CA LYS A 84 -8.18 13.92 -15.10
C LYS A 84 -8.99 14.46 -13.91
#